data_AF-A0AAJ3FSM3-F1
#
_entry.id   AF-A0AAJ3FSM3-F1
#
_cell.length_a   1.000
_cell.length_b   1.000
_cell.length_c   1.000
_cell.angle_alpha   90.00
_cell.angle_beta   90.00
_cell.angle_gamma   90.00
#
_symmetry.space_group_name_H-M   'P 1'
#
loop_
_entity.id
_entity.type
_entity.pdbx_description
1 polymer ?
#
loop_
_entity_poly.entity_id
_entity_poly.type
_entity_poly.pdbx_seq_one_letter_code
_entity_poly.pdbx_strand_id
1 'polypeptide(L)'
;MRGTDFKQQLPQPDDAAKAKLRRLLAAGTILPVMNQTKWAELIEAMLGSPQMQPEFRLHSVLAPSGYCTDWDGDWHYHIHPVAEIEWIELRAVSLDWLLSTLRKHNLPFSIEGETPRVWGYTRIGTQPVWC
;
A
#
# COMPACT_ATOMS: atom_id res chain seq x y z
N MET A 1 28.75 -4.26 2.90
CA MET A 1 27.27 -4.15 2.78
C MET A 1 26.95 -3.61 1.40
N ARG A 2 26.50 -4.47 0.47
CA ARG A 2 25.91 -3.99 -0.78
C ARG A 2 24.48 -3.58 -0.46
N GLY A 3 24.15 -2.31 -0.60
CA GLY A 3 22.77 -1.86 -0.58
C GLY A 3 22.05 -2.51 -1.75
N THR A 4 21.21 -3.49 -1.46
CA THR A 4 20.31 -4.09 -2.46
C THR A 4 19.36 -2.99 -2.89
N ASP A 5 19.35 -2.69 -4.18
CA ASP A 5 18.45 -1.72 -4.80
C ASP A 5 17.02 -2.29 -4.78
N PHE A 6 16.37 -2.25 -3.60
CA PHE A 6 15.01 -2.76 -3.35
C PHE A 6 13.98 -2.16 -4.31
N LYS A 7 14.28 -0.98 -4.86
CA LYS A 7 13.45 -0.29 -5.85
C LYS A 7 13.31 -1.06 -7.16
N GLN A 8 14.23 -1.96 -7.50
CA GLN A 8 14.24 -2.64 -8.81
C GLN A 8 13.53 -4.01 -8.85
N GLN A 9 13.09 -4.61 -7.73
CA GLN A 9 12.64 -6.02 -7.74
C GLN A 9 11.39 -6.34 -6.90
N LEU A 10 10.44 -5.41 -6.73
CA LEU A 10 9.15 -5.78 -6.13
C LEU A 10 8.41 -6.77 -7.06
N PRO A 11 7.88 -7.89 -6.53
CA PRO A 11 7.16 -8.87 -7.33
C PRO A 11 6.04 -8.23 -8.14
N GLN A 12 5.97 -8.63 -9.42
CA GLN A 12 5.01 -8.10 -10.38
C GLN A 12 3.79 -9.02 -10.49
N PRO A 13 2.59 -8.48 -10.74
CA PRO A 13 1.43 -9.29 -11.08
C PRO A 13 1.68 -10.09 -12.38
N ASP A 14 0.91 -11.17 -12.56
CA ASP A 14 0.90 -11.90 -13.83
C ASP A 14 0.34 -11.06 -14.99
N ASP A 15 0.44 -11.57 -16.21
CA ASP A 15 0.06 -10.81 -17.42
C ASP A 15 -1.45 -10.55 -17.50
N ALA A 16 -2.28 -11.44 -16.95
CA ALA A 16 -3.73 -11.25 -16.92
C ALA A 16 -4.11 -10.12 -15.95
N ALA A 17 -3.52 -10.10 -14.76
CA ALA A 17 -3.67 -9.04 -13.77
C ALA A 17 -3.17 -7.69 -14.32
N LYS A 18 -1.99 -7.66 -14.96
CA LYS A 18 -1.47 -6.47 -15.63
C LYS A 18 -2.42 -5.95 -16.71
N ALA A 19 -2.96 -6.84 -17.56
CA ALA A 19 -3.92 -6.46 -18.59
C ALA A 19 -5.21 -5.86 -17.98
N LYS A 20 -5.71 -6.44 -16.90
CA LYS A 20 -6.89 -5.94 -16.18
C LYS A 20 -6.62 -4.56 -15.55
N LEU A 21 -5.48 -4.37 -14.89
CA LEU A 21 -5.06 -3.07 -14.34
C LEU A 21 -4.99 -1.99 -15.43
N ARG A 22 -4.36 -2.29 -16.57
CA ARG A 22 -4.28 -1.35 -17.71
C ARG A 22 -5.66 -0.94 -18.22
N ARG A 23 -6.61 -1.88 -18.28
CA ARG A 23 -7.99 -1.58 -18.70
C ARG A 23 -8.70 -0.65 -17.71
N LEU A 24 -8.54 -0.88 -16.40
CA LEU A 24 -9.13 -0.03 -15.36
C LEU A 24 -8.58 1.40 -15.40
N LEU A 25 -7.26 1.54 -15.60
CA LEU A 25 -6.59 2.83 -15.77
C LEU A 25 -7.06 3.56 -17.04
N ALA A 26 -7.07 2.87 -18.18
CA ALA A 26 -7.49 3.45 -19.46
C ALA A 26 -8.95 3.87 -19.45
N ALA A 27 -9.81 3.18 -18.71
CA ALA A 27 -11.21 3.52 -18.52
C ALA A 27 -11.43 4.64 -17.47
N GLY A 28 -10.37 5.13 -16.80
CA GLY A 28 -10.48 6.12 -15.73
C GLY A 28 -11.26 5.62 -14.50
N THR A 29 -11.41 4.30 -14.35
CA THR A 29 -12.13 3.70 -13.22
C THR A 29 -11.31 3.79 -11.93
N ILE A 30 -9.99 3.71 -12.07
CA ILE A 30 -9.02 3.92 -10.99
C ILE A 30 -8.04 5.02 -11.39
N LEU A 31 -7.62 5.81 -10.41
CA LEU A 31 -6.64 6.88 -10.55
C LEU A 31 -5.42 6.56 -9.70
N PRO A 32 -4.20 6.71 -10.24
CA PRO A 32 -3.01 6.42 -9.48
C PRO A 32 -2.77 7.43 -8.37
N VAL A 33 -2.37 6.93 -7.19
CA VAL A 33 -1.97 7.77 -6.05
C VAL A 33 -0.48 7.55 -5.77
N MET A 34 -0.11 6.44 -5.13
CA MET A 34 1.30 6.05 -5.00
C MET A 34 1.76 5.03 -6.04
N ASN A 35 0.87 4.31 -6.73
CA ASN A 35 1.32 3.11 -7.46
C ASN A 35 2.51 3.37 -8.43
N GLN A 36 3.44 2.42 -8.38
CA GLN A 36 4.79 2.46 -8.94
C GLN A 36 5.83 3.33 -8.21
N THR A 37 5.46 4.04 -7.14
CA THR A 37 6.41 4.81 -6.31
C THR A 37 6.22 4.50 -4.83
N LYS A 38 7.26 4.71 -4.01
CA LYS A 38 7.16 4.77 -2.54
C LYS A 38 6.76 3.50 -1.75
N TRP A 39 6.35 2.43 -2.41
CA TRP A 39 6.08 1.15 -1.75
C TRP A 39 7.32 0.56 -1.07
N ALA A 40 8.49 0.68 -1.70
CA ALA A 40 9.75 0.23 -1.10
C ALA A 40 10.07 1.00 0.19
N GLU A 41 9.92 2.33 0.16
CA GLU A 41 10.15 3.20 1.31
C GLU A 41 9.21 2.85 2.49
N LEU A 42 7.94 2.55 2.21
CA LEU A 42 7.02 2.07 3.24
C LEU A 42 7.51 0.73 3.83
N ILE A 43 7.78 -0.26 2.98
CA ILE A 43 8.19 -1.61 3.41
C ILE A 43 9.48 -1.53 4.25
N GLU A 44 10.48 -0.77 3.77
CA GLU A 44 11.74 -0.55 4.49
C GLU A 44 11.52 0.11 5.85
N ALA A 45 10.60 1.09 5.95
CA ALA A 45 10.30 1.74 7.22
C ALA A 45 9.66 0.79 8.24
N MET A 46 8.77 -0.10 7.77
CA MET A 46 8.10 -1.09 8.63
C MET A 46 9.09 -2.18 9.08
N LEU A 47 9.87 -2.73 8.14
CA LEU A 47 10.91 -3.71 8.42
C LEU A 47 12.04 -3.16 9.30
N GLY A 48 12.34 -1.87 9.16
CA GLY A 48 13.36 -1.18 9.97
C GLY A 48 12.92 -0.86 11.41
N SER A 49 11.68 -1.16 11.79
CA SER A 49 11.13 -0.91 13.14
C SER A 49 10.31 -2.08 13.69
N PRO A 50 10.88 -3.30 13.78
CA PRO A 50 10.15 -4.49 14.21
C PRO A 50 9.57 -4.39 15.63
N GLN A 51 10.19 -3.59 16.51
CA GLN A 51 9.69 -3.32 17.87
C GLN A 51 8.32 -2.64 17.89
N MET A 52 7.93 -1.99 16.79
CA MET A 52 6.63 -1.34 16.65
C MET A 52 5.53 -2.32 16.23
N GLN A 53 5.90 -3.56 15.90
CA GLN A 53 5.00 -4.62 15.42
C GLN A 53 4.03 -4.10 14.35
N PRO A 54 4.54 -3.51 13.25
CA PRO A 54 3.67 -3.02 12.20
C PRO A 54 2.94 -4.18 11.54
N GLU A 55 1.63 -4.03 11.41
CA GLU A 55 0.77 -4.97 10.68
C GLU A 55 0.00 -4.21 9.61
N PHE A 56 -0.34 -4.91 8.54
CA PHE A 56 -1.16 -4.40 7.46
C PHE A 56 -2.29 -5.34 7.14
N ARG A 57 -3.33 -4.77 6.56
CA ARG A 57 -4.25 -5.50 5.69
C ARG A 57 -4.45 -4.70 4.43
N LEU A 58 -4.76 -5.36 3.32
CA LEU A 58 -4.83 -4.70 2.03
C LEU A 58 -6.06 -5.07 1.23
N HIS A 59 -6.43 -4.15 0.34
CA HIS A 59 -7.40 -4.39 -0.71
C HIS A 59 -6.73 -4.18 -2.07
N SER A 60 -6.94 -5.14 -2.96
CA SER A 60 -6.51 -5.08 -4.34
C SER A 60 -7.63 -4.52 -5.20
N VAL A 61 -7.31 -3.64 -6.17
CA VAL A 61 -8.30 -3.14 -7.13
C VAL A 61 -8.93 -4.25 -7.97
N LEU A 62 -8.30 -5.42 -8.01
CA LEU A 62 -8.72 -6.60 -8.75
C LEU A 62 -9.63 -7.54 -7.94
N ALA A 63 -9.66 -7.37 -6.62
CA ALA A 63 -10.47 -8.18 -5.71
C ALA A 63 -11.96 -7.81 -5.77
N PRO A 64 -12.87 -8.71 -5.34
CA PRO A 64 -14.28 -8.39 -5.18
C PRO A 64 -14.51 -7.22 -4.22
N SER A 65 -15.55 -6.43 -4.46
CA SER A 65 -15.95 -5.35 -3.55
C SER A 65 -16.18 -5.90 -2.14
N GLY A 66 -15.61 -5.23 -1.13
CA GLY A 66 -15.72 -5.61 0.28
C GLY A 66 -14.75 -6.69 0.74
N TYR A 67 -13.94 -7.28 -0.15
CA TYR A 67 -12.87 -8.19 0.25
C TYR A 67 -11.62 -7.42 0.68
N CYS A 68 -11.01 -7.75 1.80
CA CYS A 68 -9.64 -7.38 2.13
C CYS A 68 -8.95 -8.56 2.81
N THR A 69 -7.62 -8.54 2.85
CA THR A 69 -6.87 -9.58 3.58
C THR A 69 -7.14 -9.46 5.08
N ASP A 70 -6.82 -10.51 5.82
CA ASP A 70 -6.66 -10.40 7.26
C ASP A 70 -5.43 -9.53 7.60
N TRP A 71 -5.32 -9.15 8.87
CA TRP A 71 -4.15 -8.45 9.38
C TRP A 71 -2.93 -9.38 9.38
N ASP A 72 -1.81 -8.88 8.89
CA ASP A 72 -0.56 -9.63 8.75
C ASP A 72 0.64 -8.74 9.11
N GLY A 73 1.66 -9.36 9.72
CA GLY A 73 2.94 -8.75 10.07
C GLY A 73 4.10 -9.16 9.16
N ASP A 74 3.89 -10.05 8.18
CA ASP A 74 4.95 -10.46 7.25
C ASP A 74 5.04 -9.54 6.03
N TRP A 75 5.84 -8.49 6.20
CA TRP A 75 6.14 -7.48 5.18
C TRP A 75 7.07 -7.96 4.06
N HIS A 76 7.74 -9.11 4.19
CA HIS A 76 8.70 -9.58 3.18
C HIS A 76 7.99 -10.24 1.99
N TYR A 77 6.85 -10.88 2.23
CA TYR A 77 6.21 -11.74 1.24
C TYR A 77 4.75 -11.38 0.98
N HIS A 78 3.96 -11.08 2.00
CA HIS A 78 2.51 -11.02 1.88
C HIS A 78 1.96 -9.66 1.41
N ILE A 79 2.79 -8.63 1.37
CA ILE A 79 2.41 -7.31 0.80
C ILE A 79 2.45 -7.30 -0.74
N HIS A 80 2.92 -8.37 -1.36
CA HIS A 80 3.11 -8.42 -2.81
C HIS A 80 1.95 -9.11 -3.54
N PRO A 81 1.67 -8.72 -4.81
CA PRO A 81 2.32 -7.66 -5.57
C PRO A 81 1.75 -6.27 -5.26
N VAL A 82 2.62 -5.27 -5.04
CA VAL A 82 2.16 -3.92 -4.66
C VAL A 82 1.47 -3.14 -5.79
N ALA A 83 1.63 -3.61 -7.03
CA ALA A 83 1.13 -2.94 -8.22
C ALA A 83 -0.41 -2.96 -8.35
N GLU A 84 -1.08 -3.86 -7.64
CA GLU A 84 -2.54 -3.98 -7.62
C GLU A 84 -3.20 -3.41 -6.37
N ILE A 85 -2.41 -2.98 -5.38
CA ILE A 85 -2.94 -2.49 -4.11
C ILE A 85 -3.72 -1.20 -4.35
N GLU A 86 -5.02 -1.24 -4.06
CA GLU A 86 -5.86 -0.05 -3.98
C GLU A 86 -5.48 0.75 -2.74
N TRP A 87 -5.51 0.10 -1.59
CA TRP A 87 -5.11 0.67 -0.33
C TRP A 87 -4.58 -0.40 0.62
N ILE A 88 -3.76 0.02 1.57
CA ILE A 88 -3.44 -0.74 2.76
C ILE A 88 -3.91 0.02 3.99
N GLU A 89 -4.43 -0.70 4.97
CA GLU A 89 -4.61 -0.19 6.32
C GLU A 89 -3.46 -0.65 7.19
N LEU A 90 -3.08 0.21 8.13
CA LEU A 90 -1.91 0.02 8.96
C LEU A 90 -2.27 0.08 10.44
N ARG A 91 -1.64 -0.78 11.23
CA ARG A 91 -1.63 -0.66 12.68
C ARG A 91 -0.24 -0.97 13.22
N ALA A 92 0.06 -0.43 14.39
CA ALA A 92 1.31 -0.63 15.09
C ALA A 92 1.07 -0.36 16.59
N VAL A 93 2.05 -0.69 17.42
CA VAL A 93 2.02 -0.41 18.87
C VAL A 93 1.82 1.09 19.17
N SER A 94 2.31 1.98 18.31
CA SER A 94 2.13 3.43 18.44
C SER A 94 1.59 4.03 17.15
N LEU A 95 0.39 4.60 17.23
CA LEU A 95 -0.21 5.37 16.15
C LEU A 95 0.62 6.61 15.81
N ASP A 96 1.15 7.33 16.80
CA ASP A 96 1.95 8.53 16.58
C ASP A 96 3.24 8.26 15.80
N TRP A 97 3.93 7.16 16.12
CA TRP A 97 5.08 6.71 15.36
C TRP A 97 4.70 6.38 13.91
N LEU A 98 3.59 5.67 13.72
CA LEU A 98 3.10 5.27 12.40
C LEU A 98 2.79 6.51 11.56
N LEU A 99 1.99 7.45 12.07
CA LEU A 99 1.64 8.69 11.38
C LEU A 99 2.87 9.56 11.08
N SER A 100 3.80 9.66 12.02
CA SER A 100 5.06 10.40 11.81
C SER A 100 5.90 9.77 10.72
N THR A 101 5.94 8.44 10.64
CA THR A 101 6.64 7.68 9.60
C THR A 101 6.02 7.92 8.23
N LEU A 102 4.69 7.84 8.11
CA LEU A 102 3.97 8.11 6.85
C LEU A 102 4.26 9.52 6.32
N ARG A 103 4.20 10.53 7.21
CA ARG A 103 4.52 11.93 6.86
C ARG A 103 5.98 12.11 6.46
N LYS A 104 6.92 11.52 7.21
CA LYS A 104 8.37 11.58 6.94
C LYS A 104 8.72 11.08 5.54
N HIS A 105 8.04 10.03 5.07
CA HIS A 105 8.26 9.46 3.74
C HIS A 105 7.33 10.05 2.66
N ASN A 106 6.54 11.08 3.01
CA ASN A 106 5.56 11.72 2.13
C ASN A 106 4.62 10.67 1.49
N LEU A 107 4.16 9.70 2.28
CA LEU A 107 3.22 8.69 1.83
C LEU A 107 1.81 9.28 1.84
N PRO A 108 1.02 9.13 0.76
CA PRO A 108 -0.36 9.63 0.71
C PRO A 108 -1.27 8.72 1.53
N PHE A 109 -1.87 9.27 2.58
CA PHE A 109 -2.76 8.52 3.47
C PHE A 109 -3.98 9.33 3.92
N SER A 110 -4.98 8.62 4.40
CA SER A 110 -6.15 9.16 5.11
C SER A 110 -6.33 8.44 6.44
N ILE A 111 -7.21 8.98 7.28
CA ILE A 111 -7.68 8.29 8.49
C ILE A 111 -9.09 7.78 8.22
N GLU A 112 -9.26 6.47 8.22
CA GLU A 112 -10.55 5.80 8.03
C GLU A 112 -11.02 5.25 9.38
N GLY A 113 -11.93 5.98 10.04
CA GLY A 113 -12.27 5.74 11.44
C GLY A 113 -11.08 6.08 12.33
N GLU A 114 -10.38 5.06 12.83
CA GLU A 114 -9.17 5.20 13.67
C GLU A 114 -7.91 4.67 12.98
N THR A 115 -8.05 4.17 11.74
CA THR A 115 -6.99 3.42 11.06
C THR A 115 -6.37 4.26 9.95
N PRO A 116 -5.04 4.46 9.96
CA PRO A 116 -4.34 5.04 8.83
C PRO A 116 -4.45 4.13 7.61
N ARG A 117 -4.93 4.70 6.50
CA ARG A 117 -5.03 4.02 5.22
C ARG A 117 -4.14 4.70 4.19
N VAL A 118 -3.17 3.96 3.67
CA VAL A 118 -2.23 4.40 2.64
C VAL A 118 -2.75 3.93 1.28
N TRP A 119 -2.72 4.81 0.28
CA TRP A 119 -3.42 4.57 -1.00
C TRP A 119 -2.45 4.34 -2.17
N GLY A 120 -2.64 3.23 -2.89
CA GLY A 120 -2.01 2.95 -4.17
C GLY A 120 -2.82 3.47 -5.36
N TYR A 121 -4.14 3.28 -5.32
CA TYR A 121 -5.12 3.82 -6.26
C TYR A 121 -6.33 4.37 -5.51
N THR A 122 -7.02 5.33 -6.12
CA THR A 122 -8.38 5.70 -5.73
C THR A 122 -9.34 5.35 -6.86
N ARG A 123 -10.63 5.19 -6.54
CA ARG A 123 -11.67 5.08 -7.55
C ARG A 123 -12.24 6.46 -7.87
N ILE A 124 -12.78 6.60 -9.07
CA ILE A 124 -13.41 7.86 -9.48
C ILE A 124 -14.55 8.23 -8.53
N GLY A 125 -14.56 9.49 -8.07
CA GLY A 125 -15.56 10.00 -7.13
C GLY A 125 -15.36 9.56 -5.67
N THR A 126 -14.32 8.80 -5.35
CA THR A 126 -14.05 8.31 -3.98
C THR A 126 -12.70 8.79 -3.46
N GLN A 127 -12.40 10.08 -3.61
CA GLN A 127 -11.16 10.61 -3.04
C GLN A 127 -11.29 10.72 -1.51
N PRO A 128 -10.30 10.23 -0.77
CA PRO A 128 -10.30 10.36 0.67
C PRO A 128 -9.91 11.79 1.09
N VAL A 129 -10.14 12.11 2.36
CA VAL A 129 -9.61 13.33 2.97
C VAL A 129 -8.14 13.07 3.33
N TRP A 130 -7.24 13.67 2.56
CA TRP A 130 -5.79 13.50 2.72
C TRP A 130 -5.27 14.15 4.01
N CYS A 131 -4.28 13.48 4.62
CA CYS A 131 -3.57 13.93 5.81
C CYS A 131 -2.14 14.42 5.52
#